data_AF-A0A7S2Y2E1-F1
#
_entry.id   AF-A0A7S2Y2E1-F1
#
_cell.length_a   1.000
_cell.length_b   1.000
_cell.length_c   1.000
_cell.angle_alpha   90.00
_cell.angle_beta   90.00
_cell.angle_gamma   90.00
#
_symmetry.space_group_name_H-M   'P 1'
#
loop_
_entity.id
_entity.type
_entity.pdbx_description
1 polymer ?
#
loop_
_entity_poly.entity_id
_entity_poly.type
_entity_poly.pdbx_seq_one_letter_code
_entity_poly.pdbx_strand_id
1 'polypeptide(L)'
;KRRYNKDPWFGVNERLRDALQLGEPDEKVNFLKDLVKQVGGPPPGMEVGPKGYAVHTEIYDIGISPTRASSMLEREIREERAARGRAMMAERMKNQEKAQRQYEEDMRNPGLREDREAKERRERTMRRLMDEIEEDNKKKRERAKELLGKIPETPESRTKAMEKALNEAREEV
;
A
#
# COMPACT_ATOMS: atom_id res chain seq x y z
N LYS A 1 6.19 14.21 25.16
CA LYS A 1 6.99 15.44 24.87
C LYS A 1 7.50 16.18 26.12
N ARG A 2 6.67 16.55 27.12
CA ARG A 2 7.16 17.26 28.34
C ARG A 2 8.11 16.47 29.27
N ARG A 3 8.16 15.13 29.19
CA ARG A 3 9.08 14.31 30.01
C ARG A 3 10.50 14.31 29.46
N TYR A 4 10.66 14.22 28.13
CA TYR A 4 11.97 14.22 27.44
C TYR A 4 12.83 15.45 27.78
N ASN A 5 12.23 16.64 27.78
CA ASN A 5 12.98 17.88 28.02
C ASN A 5 13.33 18.10 29.50
N LYS A 6 12.75 17.30 30.41
CA LYS A 6 12.99 17.42 31.85
C LYS A 6 14.05 16.44 32.35
N ASP A 7 14.34 15.39 31.58
CA ASP A 7 15.34 14.40 31.93
C ASP A 7 16.66 14.72 31.25
N PRO A 8 17.68 15.21 31.99
CA PRO A 8 18.96 15.54 31.41
C PRO A 8 19.72 14.27 30.95
N TRP A 9 19.42 13.09 31.50
CA TRP A 9 20.05 11.84 31.09
C TRP A 9 19.65 11.44 29.67
N PHE A 10 18.36 11.62 29.33
CA PHE A 10 17.83 11.29 28.00
C PHE A 10 18.56 12.04 26.87
N GLY A 11 18.83 13.33 27.06
CA GLY A 11 19.55 14.14 26.07
C GLY A 11 21.00 13.71 25.85
N VAL A 12 21.66 13.22 26.90
CA VAL A 12 23.04 12.71 26.82
C VAL A 12 23.05 11.32 26.19
N ASN A 13 22.07 10.47 26.51
CA ASN A 13 21.92 9.15 25.95
C ASN A 13 21.65 9.16 24.43
N GLU A 14 20.82 10.08 23.93
CA GLU A 14 20.61 10.27 22.49
C GLU A 14 21.91 10.69 21.78
N ARG A 15 22.69 11.60 22.37
CA ARG A 15 24.00 12.02 21.82
C ARG A 15 25.01 10.88 21.84
N LEU A 16 25.00 10.03 22.86
CA LEU A 16 25.86 8.85 22.94
C LEU A 16 25.50 7.83 21.86
N ARG A 17 24.19 7.62 21.61
CA ARG A 17 23.74 6.79 20.50
C ARG A 17 24.24 7.34 19.16
N ASP A 18 24.03 8.62 18.91
CA ASP A 18 24.40 9.25 17.64
C ASP A 18 25.93 9.18 17.43
N ALA A 19 26.73 9.42 18.48
CA ALA A 19 28.18 9.28 18.44
C ALA A 19 28.63 7.85 18.07
N LEU A 20 27.99 6.83 18.66
CA LEU A 20 28.28 5.43 18.36
C LEU A 20 27.81 4.99 16.96
N GLN A 21 26.69 5.53 16.47
CA GLN A 21 26.18 5.22 15.13
C GLN A 21 26.98 5.91 14.02
N LEU A 22 27.46 7.13 14.28
CA LEU A 22 28.25 7.90 13.33
C LEU A 22 29.74 7.55 13.36
N GLY A 23 30.18 6.68 14.28
CA GLY A 23 31.59 6.29 14.41
C GLY A 23 32.48 7.45 14.84
N GLU A 24 31.97 8.32 15.72
CA GLU A 24 32.73 9.45 16.26
C GLU A 24 33.94 8.98 17.09
N PRO A 25 34.99 9.82 17.24
CA PRO A 25 36.20 9.43 17.96
C PRO A 25 35.93 8.95 19.40
N ASP A 26 36.68 7.93 19.82
CA ASP A 26 36.52 7.26 21.13
C ASP A 26 36.59 8.22 22.32
N GLU A 27 37.33 9.33 22.20
CA GLU A 27 37.40 10.40 23.21
C GLU A 27 36.02 11.01 23.50
N LYS A 28 35.22 11.25 22.45
CA LYS A 28 33.88 11.83 22.58
C LYS A 28 32.90 10.83 23.16
N VAL A 29 33.04 9.56 22.78
CA VAL A 29 32.25 8.45 23.35
C VAL A 29 32.54 8.28 24.84
N ASN A 30 33.80 8.32 25.25
CA ASN A 30 34.19 8.20 26.66
C ASN A 30 33.75 9.40 27.48
N PHE A 31 33.88 10.62 26.94
CA PHE A 31 33.36 11.83 27.57
C PHE A 31 31.84 11.75 27.80
N LEU A 32 31.08 11.28 26.81
CA LEU A 32 29.64 11.11 26.93
C LEU A 32 29.26 10.02 27.96
N LYS A 33 30.02 8.92 28.05
CA LYS A 33 29.82 7.89 29.09
C LYS A 33 30.06 8.43 30.50
N ASP A 34 31.06 9.28 30.70
CA ASP A 34 31.31 9.89 32.00
C ASP A 34 30.23 10.93 32.36
N LEU A 35 29.74 11.67 31.36
CA LEU A 35 28.65 12.62 31.53
C LEU A 35 27.33 11.92 31.90
N VAL A 36 27.07 10.73 31.33
CA VAL A 36 25.94 9.87 31.73
C VAL A 36 26.01 9.50 33.22
N LYS A 37 27.20 9.18 33.75
CA LYS A 37 27.40 8.87 35.17
C LYS A 37 27.16 10.10 36.06
N GLN A 38 27.61 11.28 35.63
CA GLN A 38 27.46 12.54 36.37
C GLN A 38 26.00 13.00 36.49
N VAL A 39 25.18 12.71 35.48
CA VAL A 39 23.79 13.18 35.39
C VAL A 39 22.81 12.29 36.18
N GLY A 40 23.30 11.24 36.84
CA GLY A 40 22.48 10.36 37.70
C GLY A 40 22.09 9.03 37.05
N GLY A 41 22.60 8.75 35.84
CA GLY A 41 22.40 7.47 35.16
C GLY A 41 20.97 7.21 34.67
N PRO A 42 20.69 5.99 34.22
CA PRO A 42 19.37 5.61 33.73
C PRO A 42 18.31 5.74 34.85
N PRO A 43 17.06 6.08 34.50
CA PRO A 43 15.97 6.13 35.48
C PRO A 43 15.76 4.76 36.16
N PRO A 44 15.31 4.75 37.43
CA PRO A 44 15.19 3.52 38.22
C PRO A 44 14.26 2.50 37.55
N GLY A 45 14.76 1.28 37.36
CA GLY A 45 14.05 0.18 36.68
C GLY A 45 14.51 -0.09 35.24
N MET A 46 15.59 0.56 34.78
CA MET A 46 16.12 0.42 33.43
C MET A 46 17.57 -0.05 33.43
N GLU A 47 17.81 -1.19 32.79
CA GLU A 47 19.15 -1.73 32.58
C GLU A 47 19.67 -1.29 31.20
N VAL A 48 20.79 -0.59 31.19
CA VAL A 48 21.47 -0.23 29.94
C VAL A 48 22.26 -1.46 29.50
N GLY A 49 21.89 -2.01 28.35
CA GLY A 49 22.55 -3.20 27.79
C GLY A 49 24.03 -2.96 27.40
N PRO A 50 24.70 -3.96 26.79
CA PRO A 50 26.14 -3.93 26.49
C PRO A 50 26.56 -2.80 25.53
N LYS A 51 25.59 -2.15 24.88
CA LYS A 51 25.79 -1.01 23.97
C LYS A 51 26.04 0.32 24.70
N GLY A 52 25.76 0.40 26.01
CA GLY A 52 26.02 1.59 26.82
C GLY A 52 25.04 2.75 26.63
N TYR A 53 24.02 2.61 25.78
CA TYR A 53 22.89 3.52 25.65
C TYR A 53 21.57 2.73 25.57
N ALA A 54 20.47 3.34 25.98
CA ALA A 54 19.13 2.78 25.83
C ALA A 54 18.41 3.39 24.62
N VAL A 55 17.56 2.62 23.94
CA VAL A 55 16.81 3.13 22.78
C VAL A 55 15.65 4.01 23.25
N HIS A 56 15.29 5.04 22.49
CA HIS A 56 14.15 5.93 22.80
C HIS A 56 12.88 5.15 23.21
N THR A 57 12.60 4.05 22.53
CA THR A 57 11.46 3.15 22.80
C THR A 57 11.59 2.40 24.12
N GLU A 58 12.80 2.03 24.53
CA GLU A 58 13.04 1.35 25.81
C GLU A 58 12.93 2.32 26.98
N ILE A 59 13.19 3.62 26.75
CA ILE A 59 13.26 4.60 27.82
C ILE A 59 11.89 5.10 28.26
N TYR A 60 11.06 5.46 27.29
CA TYR A 60 9.80 6.14 27.54
C TYR A 60 8.58 5.46 26.90
N ASP A 61 8.81 4.47 26.03
CA ASP A 61 7.77 3.58 25.55
C ASP A 61 7.82 2.26 26.34
N ILE A 62 7.79 2.36 27.69
CA ILE A 62 7.01 1.38 28.46
C ILE A 62 5.65 1.39 27.79
N GLY A 63 5.38 0.34 27.01
CA GLY A 63 4.45 0.35 25.89
C GLY A 63 3.19 1.11 26.24
N ILE A 64 2.74 1.98 25.33
CA ILE A 64 1.41 2.59 25.40
C ILE A 64 0.48 1.53 25.97
N SER A 65 -0.03 1.74 27.20
CA SER A 65 -0.80 0.69 27.86
C SER A 65 -1.87 0.21 26.88
N PRO A 66 -2.22 -1.08 26.85
CA PRO A 66 -3.19 -1.60 25.89
C PRO A 66 -4.46 -0.74 25.83
N THR A 67 -4.87 -0.20 26.99
CA THR A 67 -5.98 0.74 27.16
C THR A 67 -5.77 2.11 26.50
N ARG A 68 -4.55 2.68 26.55
CA ARG A 68 -4.26 3.95 25.88
C ARG A 68 -4.14 3.75 24.37
N ALA A 69 -3.58 2.64 23.91
CA ALA A 69 -3.49 2.30 22.49
C ALA A 69 -4.87 2.10 21.89
N SER A 70 -5.75 1.35 22.57
CA SER A 70 -7.15 1.19 22.17
C SER A 70 -7.89 2.52 22.15
N SER A 71 -7.69 3.39 23.14
CA SER A 71 -8.36 4.70 23.18
C SER A 71 -7.96 5.64 22.03
N MET A 72 -6.70 5.58 21.57
CA MET A 72 -6.24 6.37 20.42
C MET A 72 -6.80 5.82 19.12
N LEU A 73 -6.82 4.49 18.98
CA LEU A 73 -7.36 3.80 17.81
C LEU A 73 -8.88 4.00 17.70
N GLU A 74 -9.63 3.96 18.81
CA GLU A 74 -11.06 4.27 18.85
C GLU A 74 -11.34 5.72 18.43
N ARG A 75 -10.48 6.65 18.86
CA ARG A 75 -10.60 8.06 18.50
C ARG A 75 -10.34 8.28 17.01
N GLU A 76 -9.30 7.66 16.45
CA GLU A 76 -9.02 7.69 15.01
C GLU A 76 -10.18 7.12 14.19
N ILE A 77 -10.72 5.95 14.59
CA ILE A 77 -11.89 5.35 13.93
C ILE A 77 -13.10 6.30 13.97
N ARG A 78 -13.33 6.99 15.10
CA ARG A 78 -14.44 7.93 15.24
C ARG A 78 -14.26 9.16 14.34
N GLU A 79 -13.05 9.72 14.30
CA GLU A 79 -12.71 10.87 13.46
C GLU A 79 -12.83 10.50 11.97
N GLU A 80 -12.38 9.31 11.58
CA GLU A 80 -12.47 8.81 10.21
C GLU A 80 -13.93 8.57 9.79
N ARG A 81 -14.75 7.96 10.66
CA ARG A 81 -16.19 7.79 10.40
C ARG A 81 -16.90 9.14 10.23
N ALA A 82 -16.57 10.13 11.05
CA ALA A 82 -17.13 11.46 10.93
C ALA A 82 -16.70 12.15 9.62
N ALA A 83 -15.44 11.98 9.20
CA ALA A 83 -14.94 12.50 7.93
C ALA A 83 -15.64 11.85 6.72
N ARG A 84 -15.75 10.51 6.72
CA ARG A 84 -16.50 9.77 5.67
C ARG A 84 -17.98 10.18 5.63
N GLY A 85 -18.62 10.36 6.79
CA GLY A 85 -19.99 10.84 6.87
C GLY A 85 -20.17 12.23 6.26
N ARG A 86 -19.25 13.17 6.55
CA ARG A 86 -19.25 14.50 5.92
C ARG A 86 -19.03 14.44 4.42
N ALA A 87 -18.13 13.60 3.93
CA ALA A 87 -17.89 13.42 2.50
C ALA A 87 -19.13 12.88 1.78
N MET A 88 -19.79 11.85 2.34
CA MET A 88 -21.03 11.33 1.78
C MET A 88 -22.18 12.35 1.78
N MET A 89 -22.30 13.17 2.82
CA MET A 89 -23.29 14.25 2.87
C MET A 89 -23.02 15.32 1.80
N ALA A 90 -21.76 15.73 1.63
CA ALA A 90 -21.37 16.69 0.58
C ALA A 90 -21.66 16.15 -0.83
N GLU A 91 -21.40 14.85 -1.06
CA GLU A 91 -21.72 14.20 -2.33
C GLU A 91 -23.22 14.14 -2.59
N ARG A 92 -24.02 13.79 -1.57
CA ARG A 92 -25.49 13.81 -1.67
C ARG A 92 -26.03 15.18 -2.00
N MET A 93 -25.54 16.23 -1.33
CA MET A 93 -25.95 17.61 -1.61
C MET A 93 -25.62 18.02 -3.04
N LYS A 94 -24.42 17.69 -3.52
CA LYS A 94 -23.99 17.98 -4.90
C LYS A 94 -24.85 17.23 -5.92
N ASN A 95 -25.24 16.00 -5.65
CA ASN A 95 -26.11 15.22 -6.52
C ASN A 95 -27.55 15.77 -6.54
N GLN A 96 -28.07 16.19 -5.38
CA GLN A 96 -29.39 16.84 -5.31
C GLN A 96 -29.40 18.18 -6.04
N GLU A 97 -28.36 19.00 -5.88
CA GLU A 97 -28.25 20.29 -6.57
C GLU A 97 -28.14 20.11 -8.09
N LYS A 98 -27.36 19.12 -8.55
CA LYS A 98 -27.31 18.76 -9.97
C LYS A 98 -28.67 18.30 -10.50
N ALA A 99 -29.39 17.47 -9.76
CA ALA A 99 -30.71 16.99 -10.15
C ALA A 99 -31.74 18.14 -10.21
N GLN A 100 -31.71 19.06 -9.25
CA GLN A 100 -32.56 20.25 -9.26
C GLN A 100 -32.25 21.16 -10.46
N ARG A 101 -30.97 21.46 -10.72
CA ARG A 101 -30.58 22.25 -11.89
C ARG A 101 -30.97 21.58 -13.21
N GLN A 102 -30.79 20.26 -13.33
CA GLN A 102 -31.27 19.52 -14.50
C GLN A 102 -32.78 19.61 -14.65
N TYR A 103 -33.53 19.46 -13.56
CA TYR A 103 -34.99 19.59 -13.59
C TYR A 103 -35.45 20.99 -14.02
N GLU A 104 -34.79 22.04 -13.52
CA GLU A 104 -35.06 23.42 -13.91
C GLU A 104 -34.70 23.70 -15.38
N GLU A 105 -33.56 23.18 -15.86
CA GLU A 105 -33.17 23.25 -17.28
C GLU A 105 -34.19 22.54 -18.18
N ASP A 106 -34.62 21.33 -17.80
CA ASP A 106 -35.56 20.52 -18.56
C ASP A 106 -36.97 21.16 -18.60
N MET A 107 -37.40 21.82 -17.51
CA MET A 107 -38.65 22.60 -17.46
C MET A 107 -38.58 23.86 -18.32
N ARG A 108 -37.40 24.50 -18.40
CA ARG A 108 -37.19 25.71 -19.18
C ARG A 108 -37.07 25.45 -20.68
N ASN A 109 -36.64 24.26 -21.09
CA ASN A 109 -36.51 23.92 -22.50
C ASN A 109 -36.81 22.43 -22.78
N PRO A 110 -38.10 22.06 -22.96
CA PRO A 110 -38.54 20.67 -23.05
C PRO A 110 -37.94 19.88 -24.23
N GLY A 111 -37.59 20.55 -25.33
CA GLY A 111 -37.02 19.90 -26.52
C GLY A 111 -35.62 19.34 -26.30
N LEU A 112 -34.84 19.91 -25.38
CA LEU A 112 -33.50 19.41 -25.03
C LEU A 112 -33.54 18.10 -24.24
N ARG A 113 -34.68 17.79 -23.60
CA ARG A 113 -34.87 16.58 -22.81
C ARG A 113 -34.93 15.34 -23.70
N GLU A 114 -35.66 15.40 -24.81
CA GLU A 114 -35.74 14.29 -25.77
C GLU A 114 -34.39 14.03 -26.45
N ASP A 115 -33.65 15.09 -26.81
CA ASP A 115 -32.31 14.96 -27.39
C ASP A 115 -31.28 14.36 -26.42
N ARG A 116 -31.35 14.76 -25.14
CA ARG A 116 -30.49 14.21 -24.08
C ARG A 116 -30.84 12.74 -23.82
N GLU A 117 -32.11 12.39 -23.78
CA GLU A 117 -32.55 11.00 -23.60
C GLU A 117 -32.19 10.13 -24.82
N ALA A 118 -32.33 10.65 -26.04
CA ALA A 118 -31.91 9.98 -27.26
C ALA A 118 -30.39 9.74 -27.27
N LYS A 119 -29.60 10.72 -26.80
CA LYS A 119 -28.14 10.58 -26.66
C LYS A 119 -27.77 9.54 -25.61
N GLU A 120 -28.41 9.54 -24.44
CA GLU A 120 -28.19 8.55 -23.39
C GLU A 120 -28.58 7.13 -23.83
N ARG A 121 -29.64 6.99 -24.65
CA ARG A 121 -29.98 5.70 -25.27
C ARG A 121 -28.87 5.25 -26.21
N ARG A 122 -28.39 6.13 -27.09
CA ARG A 122 -27.28 5.82 -28.01
C ARG A 122 -26.01 5.42 -27.27
N GLU A 123 -25.64 6.14 -26.21
CA GLU A 123 -24.47 5.83 -25.39
C GLU A 123 -24.61 4.48 -24.67
N ARG A 124 -25.80 4.16 -24.13
CA ARG A 124 -26.07 2.84 -23.55
C ARG A 124 -25.92 1.72 -24.57
N THR A 125 -26.43 1.91 -25.78
CA THR A 125 -26.29 0.90 -26.85
C THR A 125 -24.84 0.74 -27.27
N MET A 126 -24.10 1.84 -27.44
CA MET A 126 -22.67 1.81 -27.79
C MET A 126 -21.83 1.13 -26.71
N ARG A 127 -22.13 1.35 -25.43
CA ARG A 127 -21.43 0.70 -24.33
C ARG A 127 -21.60 -0.82 -24.37
N ARG A 128 -22.83 -1.31 -24.58
CA ARG A 128 -23.09 -2.74 -24.73
C ARG A 128 -22.33 -3.35 -25.91
N LEU A 129 -22.33 -2.66 -27.05
CA LEU A 129 -21.58 -3.10 -28.23
C LEU A 129 -20.07 -3.17 -27.96
N MET A 130 -19.52 -2.19 -27.24
CA MET A 130 -18.09 -2.21 -26.87
C MET A 130 -17.78 -3.36 -25.91
N ASP A 131 -18.62 -3.58 -24.89
CA ASP A 131 -18.45 -4.69 -23.95
C ASP A 131 -18.49 -6.05 -24.70
N GLU A 132 -19.41 -6.21 -25.65
CA GLU A 132 -19.49 -7.40 -26.52
C GLU A 132 -18.23 -7.58 -27.39
N ILE A 133 -17.73 -6.49 -27.98
CA ILE A 133 -16.49 -6.51 -28.78
C ILE A 133 -15.28 -6.87 -27.92
N GLU A 134 -15.19 -6.35 -26.70
CA GLU A 134 -14.10 -6.68 -25.76
C GLU A 134 -14.12 -8.15 -25.36
N GLU A 135 -15.30 -8.70 -25.05
CA GLU A 135 -15.46 -10.13 -24.76
C GLU A 135 -15.08 -11.01 -25.96
N ASP A 136 -15.52 -10.65 -27.16
CA ASP A 136 -15.19 -11.39 -28.38
C ASP A 136 -13.70 -11.33 -28.70
N ASN A 137 -13.06 -10.18 -28.51
CA ASN A 137 -11.62 -10.04 -28.65
C ASN A 137 -10.86 -10.86 -27.60
N LYS A 138 -11.37 -10.95 -26.38
CA LYS A 138 -10.80 -11.80 -25.33
C LYS A 138 -10.90 -13.27 -25.71
N LYS A 139 -12.06 -13.75 -26.17
CA LYS A 139 -12.26 -15.12 -26.65
C LYS A 139 -11.35 -15.45 -27.84
N LYS A 140 -11.17 -14.52 -28.79
CA LYS A 140 -10.23 -14.67 -29.91
C LYS A 140 -8.78 -14.78 -29.44
N ARG A 141 -8.37 -13.96 -28.46
CA ARG A 141 -7.03 -14.04 -27.86
C ARG A 141 -6.80 -15.35 -27.12
N GLU A 142 -7.80 -15.83 -26.38
CA GLU A 142 -7.74 -17.13 -25.68
C GLU A 142 -7.65 -18.29 -26.67
N ARG A 143 -8.45 -18.30 -27.75
CA ARG A 143 -8.35 -19.30 -28.83
C ARG A 143 -7.01 -19.24 -29.56
N ALA A 144 -6.50 -18.03 -29.83
CA ALA A 144 -5.19 -17.86 -30.46
C ALA A 144 -4.06 -18.38 -29.54
N LYS A 145 -4.17 -18.14 -28.22
CA LYS A 145 -3.24 -18.67 -27.22
C LYS A 145 -3.33 -20.19 -27.10
N GLU A 146 -4.53 -20.76 -27.20
CA GLU A 146 -4.73 -22.21 -27.23
C GLU A 146 -4.15 -22.83 -28.52
N LEU A 147 -4.34 -22.19 -29.67
CA LEU A 147 -3.77 -22.63 -30.96
C LEU A 147 -2.24 -22.50 -30.99
N LEU A 148 -1.67 -21.42 -30.43
CA LEU A 148 -0.22 -21.24 -30.28
C LEU A 148 0.37 -22.14 -29.19
N GLY A 149 -0.40 -22.50 -28.16
CA GLY A 149 -0.02 -23.49 -27.16
C GLY A 149 -0.12 -24.94 -27.68
N LYS A 150 -0.96 -25.17 -28.69
CA LYS A 150 -1.05 -26.40 -29.50
C LYS A 150 -0.27 -26.25 -30.81
N ILE A 151 0.93 -25.68 -30.77
CA ILE A 151 1.89 -26.03 -31.84
C ILE A 151 2.10 -27.53 -31.67
N PRO A 152 1.65 -28.40 -32.60
CA PRO A 152 2.09 -29.79 -32.57
C PRO A 152 3.61 -29.73 -32.59
N GLU A 153 4.27 -30.44 -31.67
CA GLU A 153 5.73 -30.52 -31.59
C GLU A 153 6.29 -30.43 -33.00
N THR A 154 6.91 -29.29 -33.34
CA THR A 154 7.61 -29.16 -34.60
C THR A 154 8.51 -30.38 -34.68
N PRO A 155 8.43 -31.18 -35.77
CA PRO A 155 9.04 -32.49 -35.79
C PRO A 155 10.45 -32.33 -35.29
N GLU A 156 10.79 -33.07 -34.21
CA GLU A 156 12.15 -33.15 -33.72
C GLU A 156 13.04 -33.25 -34.95
N SER A 157 13.96 -32.29 -35.09
CA SER A 157 14.73 -32.05 -36.32
C SER A 157 15.03 -33.36 -37.05
N ARG A 158 14.92 -33.40 -38.39
CA ARG A 158 15.07 -34.61 -39.22
C ARG A 158 16.19 -35.58 -38.77
N THR A 159 17.24 -35.04 -38.15
CA THR A 159 18.31 -35.74 -37.42
C THR A 159 17.85 -36.60 -36.23
N LYS A 160 17.04 -36.10 -35.31
CA LYS A 160 16.50 -36.82 -34.14
C LYS A 160 15.54 -37.95 -34.54
N ALA A 161 14.69 -37.70 -35.54
CA ALA A 161 13.84 -38.76 -36.09
C ALA A 161 14.68 -39.89 -36.72
N MET A 162 15.81 -39.55 -37.34
CA MET A 162 16.75 -40.51 -37.91
C MET A 162 17.56 -41.25 -36.83
N GLU A 163 17.96 -40.58 -35.76
CA GLU A 163 18.59 -41.21 -34.58
C GLU A 163 17.65 -42.20 -33.90
N LYS A 164 16.37 -41.84 -33.76
CA LYS A 164 15.37 -42.73 -33.16
C LYS A 164 15.16 -43.98 -34.01
N ALA A 165 15.02 -43.82 -35.33
CA ALA A 165 14.92 -44.94 -36.26
C ALA A 165 16.18 -45.83 -36.29
N LEU A 166 17.37 -45.24 -36.16
CA LEU A 166 18.63 -46.00 -36.06
C LEU A 166 18.76 -46.76 -34.74
N ASN A 167 18.25 -46.21 -33.63
CA ASN A 167 18.24 -46.90 -32.35
C ASN A 167 17.22 -48.04 -32.32
N GLU A 168 16.01 -47.84 -32.85
CA GLU A 168 15.02 -48.91 -32.99
C GLU A 168 15.54 -50.05 -33.87
N ALA A 169 16.21 -49.74 -34.99
CA ALA A 169 16.84 -50.75 -35.85
C ALA A 169 18.05 -51.47 -35.20
N ARG A 170 18.67 -50.88 -34.16
CA ARG A 170 19.72 -51.53 -33.37
C ARG A 170 19.17 -52.41 -32.25
N GLU A 171 17.96 -52.14 -31.79
CA GLU A 171 17.27 -52.95 -30.78
C GLU A 171 16.59 -54.19 -31.40
N GLU A 172 16.34 -54.19 -32.72
CA GLU A 172 15.80 -55.34 -33.47
C GLU A 172 16.86 -56.38 -33.96
N VAL A 173 18.14 -56.21 -33.62
CA VAL A 173 19.25 -57.15 -33.93
C VAL A 173 19.83 -57.73 -32.65
#